data_AF-A0A537XSE1-F1
#
_entry.id   AF-A0A537XSE1-F1
#
_cell.length_a   1.000
_cell.length_b   1.000
_cell.length_c   1.000
_cell.angle_alpha   90.00
_cell.angle_beta   90.00
_cell.angle_gamma   90.00
#
_symmetry.space_group_name_H-M   'P 1'
#
loop_
_entity.id
_entity.type
_entity.pdbx_description
1 polymer ?
#
loop_
_entity_poly.entity_id
_entity_poly.type
_entity_poly.pdbx_seq_one_letter_code
_entity_poly.pdbx_strand_id
1 'polypeptide(L)'
;MGQLPRRNEPNAALDPNPIRGGGKSEMRSKANFLVVVAAVLTLVCVLPALEVQAQGITVAPGEPAITVGQTQRFTATGLDLAVAVEGGAFHLCARLQDGTVRCWGLND
;
A
#
# COMPACT_ATOMS: atom_id res chain seq x y z
N MET A 1 -35.15 53.94 33.64
CA MET A 1 -34.61 55.19 34.22
C MET A 1 -33.69 54.79 35.35
N GLY A 2 -32.43 55.23 35.34
CA GLY A 2 -31.44 54.86 36.37
C GLY A 2 -30.04 54.85 35.80
N GLN A 3 -29.49 56.04 35.61
CA GLN A 3 -28.17 56.35 35.08
C GLN A 3 -27.03 55.91 36.02
N LEU A 4 -25.94 55.41 35.43
CA LEU A 4 -24.50 55.51 35.78
C LEU A 4 -24.12 56.64 36.78
N PRO A 5 -22.98 56.61 37.54
CA PRO A 5 -21.63 56.56 36.93
C PRO A 5 -20.37 56.16 37.76
N ARG A 6 -19.27 55.84 37.00
CA ARG A 6 -17.82 56.25 37.13
C ARG A 6 -17.11 56.04 38.49
N ARG A 7 -15.84 55.63 38.61
CA ARG A 7 -14.62 55.97 37.85
C ARG A 7 -13.40 55.25 38.50
N ASN A 8 -12.33 55.06 37.73
CA ASN A 8 -10.89 55.05 38.10
C ASN A 8 -10.11 53.80 37.69
N GLU A 9 -9.60 53.83 36.45
CA GLU A 9 -8.23 53.40 36.16
C GLU A 9 -7.30 54.57 36.60
N PRO A 10 -6.11 54.32 37.15
CA PRO A 10 -5.00 53.77 36.35
C PRO A 10 -4.11 52.80 37.13
N ASN A 11 -3.45 51.88 36.43
CA ASN A 11 -2.04 51.57 36.66
C ASN A 11 -1.55 50.71 35.51
N ALA A 12 -0.73 51.35 34.67
CA ALA A 12 0.03 50.72 33.62
C ALA A 12 0.99 49.70 34.25
N ALA A 13 0.59 48.44 34.25
CA ALA A 13 1.55 47.35 34.37
C ALA A 13 2.24 47.23 33.00
N LEU A 14 3.53 47.59 32.98
CA LEU A 14 4.44 47.30 31.88
C LEU A 14 4.51 45.78 31.72
N ASP A 15 3.80 45.24 30.73
CA ASP A 15 3.94 43.84 30.35
C ASP A 15 5.21 43.70 29.49
N PRO A 16 6.25 42.97 29.93
CA PRO A 16 7.49 42.82 29.18
C PRO A 16 7.23 41.78 28.08
N ASN A 17 6.67 42.20 26.95
CA ASN A 17 6.52 41.30 25.81
C ASN A 17 7.91 41.04 25.19
N PRO A 18 8.45 39.81 25.24
CA PRO A 18 9.64 39.49 24.48
C PRO A 18 9.22 39.42 23.00
N ILE A 19 9.84 40.26 22.17
CA ILE A 19 9.73 40.18 20.71
C ILE A 19 10.07 38.74 20.29
N ARG A 20 9.03 37.94 20.05
CA ARG A 20 9.14 36.54 19.66
C ARG A 20 9.70 36.54 18.24
N GLY A 21 11.01 36.30 18.15
CA GLY A 21 11.76 36.23 16.90
C GLY A 21 11.02 35.43 15.84
N GLY A 22 10.66 36.12 14.76
CA GLY A 22 10.27 35.50 13.50
C GLY A 22 11.44 34.67 12.97
N GLY A 23 11.15 33.44 12.55
CA GLY A 23 12.18 32.54 12.01
C GLY A 23 12.01 31.05 12.34
N LYS A 24 10.87 30.62 12.88
CA LYS A 24 10.61 29.18 13.16
C LYS A 24 9.68 28.49 12.15
N SER A 25 8.96 29.25 11.31
CA SER A 25 8.01 28.68 10.33
C SER A 25 8.73 28.08 9.11
N GLU A 26 9.78 28.73 8.61
CA GLU A 26 10.47 28.31 7.39
C GLU A 26 11.27 27.01 7.57
N MET A 27 11.95 26.86 8.71
CA MET A 27 12.76 25.67 9.00
C MET A 27 11.90 24.45 9.41
N ARG A 28 10.76 24.67 10.08
CA ARG A 28 9.76 23.62 10.34
C ARG A 28 9.07 23.14 9.07
N SER A 29 8.80 24.05 8.13
CA SER A 29 8.25 23.71 6.81
C SER A 29 9.22 22.84 6.00
N LYS A 30 10.51 23.21 5.98
CA LYS A 30 11.56 22.43 5.31
C LYS A 30 11.79 21.07 5.96
N ALA A 31 11.79 20.98 7.29
CA ALA A 31 11.92 19.72 8.01
C ALA A 31 10.71 18.79 7.75
N ASN A 32 9.49 19.33 7.78
CA ASN A 32 8.28 18.57 7.47
C ASN A 32 8.28 18.11 6.00
N PHE A 33 8.70 18.98 5.07
CA PHE A 33 8.85 18.65 3.67
C PHE A 33 9.87 17.54 3.46
N LEU A 34 11.02 17.62 4.13
CA LEU A 34 12.06 16.59 4.08
C LEU A 34 11.57 15.24 4.64
N VAL A 35 10.78 15.26 5.72
CA VAL A 35 10.18 14.06 6.32
C VAL A 35 9.15 13.43 5.38
N VAL A 36 8.30 14.24 4.74
CA VAL A 36 7.31 13.74 3.76
C VAL A 36 8.01 13.18 2.53
N VAL A 37 9.03 13.86 2.01
CA VAL A 37 9.82 13.36 0.87
C VAL A 37 10.52 12.06 1.24
N ALA A 38 11.15 11.95 2.41
CA ALA A 38 11.78 10.71 2.86
C ALA A 38 10.75 9.57 3.07
N ALA A 39 9.57 9.87 3.62
CA ALA A 39 8.48 8.90 3.79
C ALA A 39 7.93 8.41 2.44
N VAL A 40 7.75 9.32 1.48
CA VAL A 40 7.33 8.97 0.11
C VAL A 40 8.42 8.19 -0.60
N LEU A 41 9.69 8.58 -0.48
CA LEU A 41 10.81 7.90 -1.11
C LEU A 41 10.99 6.49 -0.54
N THR A 42 10.86 6.32 0.78
CA THR A 42 10.89 5.00 1.42
C THR A 42 9.69 4.14 1.03
N LEU A 43 8.48 4.71 1.00
CA LEU A 43 7.28 4.01 0.51
C LEU A 43 7.45 3.56 -0.96
N VAL A 44 7.95 4.44 -1.82
CA VAL A 44 8.25 4.17 -3.24
C VAL A 44 9.37 3.15 -3.41
N CYS A 45 10.39 3.14 -2.55
CA CYS A 45 11.46 2.15 -2.59
C CYS A 45 11.03 0.77 -2.07
N VAL A 46 10.00 0.70 -1.23
CA VAL A 46 9.43 -0.58 -0.75
C VAL A 46 8.35 -1.12 -1.70
N LEU A 47 7.67 -0.24 -2.46
CA LEU A 47 6.67 -0.61 -3.47
C LEU A 47 7.16 -1.58 -4.58
N PRO A 48 8.41 -1.55 -5.09
CA PRO A 48 8.87 -2.54 -6.08
C PRO A 48 9.11 -3.95 -5.54
N ALA A 49 8.85 -4.24 -4.25
CA ALA A 49 8.96 -5.60 -3.72
C ALA A 49 7.72 -6.48 -3.96
N LEU A 50 6.64 -5.93 -4.53
CA LEU A 50 5.54 -6.74 -5.09
C LEU A 50 5.85 -7.08 -6.55
N GLU A 51 6.97 -7.77 -6.77
CA GLU A 51 7.00 -8.70 -7.90
C GLU A 51 5.90 -9.72 -7.59
N VAL A 52 4.76 -9.63 -8.28
CA VAL A 52 3.93 -10.81 -8.48
C VAL A 52 4.83 -11.77 -9.22
N GLN A 53 5.57 -12.59 -8.48
CA GLN A 53 6.32 -13.70 -9.03
C GLN A 53 5.28 -14.55 -9.71
N ALA A 54 5.15 -14.42 -11.03
CA ALA A 54 4.38 -15.38 -11.78
C ALA A 54 5.16 -16.69 -11.64
N GLN A 55 4.65 -17.63 -10.84
CA GLN A 55 5.20 -18.97 -10.83
C GLN A 55 5.14 -19.50 -12.27
N GLY A 56 6.32 -19.66 -12.88
CA GLY A 56 6.44 -20.18 -14.23
C GLY A 56 6.06 -21.66 -14.23
N ILE A 57 5.10 -22.04 -15.06
CA ILE A 57 4.74 -23.44 -15.26
C ILE A 57 5.73 -24.03 -16.26
N THR A 58 6.47 -25.07 -15.87
CA THR A 58 7.36 -25.80 -16.78
C THR A 58 6.69 -27.10 -17.21
N VAL A 59 6.60 -27.31 -18.53
CA VAL A 59 6.07 -28.54 -19.13
C VAL A 59 7.21 -29.26 -19.82
N ALA A 60 7.57 -30.45 -19.33
CA ALA A 60 8.67 -31.25 -19.88
C ALA A 60 8.25 -32.72 -20.10
N PRO A 61 8.73 -33.37 -21.17
CA PRO A 61 8.52 -34.79 -21.36
C PRO A 61 9.39 -35.60 -20.40
N GLY A 62 8.98 -36.83 -20.08
CA GLY A 62 9.81 -37.75 -19.30
C GLY A 62 11.06 -38.24 -20.05
N GLU A 63 11.05 -38.14 -21.38
CA GLU A 63 12.15 -38.51 -22.28
C GLU A 63 12.34 -37.39 -23.33
N PRO A 64 13.57 -36.95 -23.64
CA PRO A 64 13.81 -35.85 -24.59
C PRO A 64 13.46 -36.17 -26.05
N ALA A 65 13.37 -37.44 -26.44
CA ALA A 65 13.11 -37.84 -27.82
C ALA A 65 11.60 -37.95 -28.12
N ILE A 66 11.14 -37.30 -29.20
CA ILE A 66 9.76 -37.39 -29.70
C ILE A 66 9.74 -38.26 -30.97
N THR A 67 9.03 -39.39 -30.94
CA THR A 67 8.88 -40.27 -32.11
C THR A 67 7.60 -39.95 -32.89
N VAL A 68 7.72 -39.83 -34.21
CA VAL A 68 6.59 -39.55 -35.10
C VAL A 68 5.56 -40.68 -35.04
N GLY A 69 4.28 -40.31 -34.91
CA GLY A 69 3.16 -41.25 -34.87
C GLY A 69 2.93 -41.91 -33.51
N GLN A 70 3.66 -41.51 -32.46
CA GLN A 70 3.47 -42.00 -31.09
C GLN A 70 2.90 -40.93 -30.17
N THR A 71 2.19 -41.34 -29.12
CA THR A 71 1.74 -40.44 -28.05
C THR A 71 2.85 -40.25 -27.02
N GLN A 72 3.12 -39.01 -26.61
CA GLN A 72 4.10 -38.69 -25.57
C GLN A 72 3.41 -38.06 -24.35
N ARG A 73 3.91 -38.39 -23.15
CA ARG A 73 3.46 -37.79 -21.89
C ARG A 73 4.36 -36.63 -21.49
N PHE A 74 3.73 -35.59 -20.97
CA PHE A 74 4.40 -34.43 -20.40
C PHE A 74 3.95 -34.25 -18.95
N THR A 75 4.86 -33.76 -18.12
CA THR A 75 4.57 -33.40 -16.73
C THR A 75 4.69 -31.90 -16.58
N ALA A 76 3.68 -31.29 -15.96
CA ALA A 76 3.72 -29.89 -15.56
C ALA A 76 4.20 -29.77 -14.11
N THR A 77 5.12 -28.84 -13.86
CA THR A 77 5.68 -28.54 -12.54
C THR A 77 5.65 -27.04 -12.28
N GLY A 78 5.78 -26.62 -11.01
CA GLY A 78 5.68 -25.22 -10.61
C GLY A 78 4.24 -24.68 -10.54
N LEU A 79 3.28 -25.56 -10.25
CA LEU A 79 1.86 -25.22 -10.16
C LEU A 79 1.48 -24.95 -8.70
N ASP A 80 0.85 -23.81 -8.44
CA ASP A 80 0.06 -23.64 -7.22
C ASP A 80 -1.26 -24.39 -7.41
N LEU A 81 -1.40 -25.52 -6.75
CA LEU A 81 -2.59 -26.35 -6.92
C LEU A 81 -3.77 -25.74 -6.15
N ALA A 82 -4.94 -25.69 -6.79
CA ALA A 82 -6.18 -25.38 -6.11
C ALA A 82 -6.57 -26.53 -5.18
N VAL A 83 -6.77 -26.24 -3.90
CA VAL A 83 -7.23 -27.20 -2.87
C VAL A 83 -8.72 -27.09 -2.56
N ALA A 84 -9.35 -26.00 -2.98
CA ALA A 84 -10.79 -25.82 -2.93
C ALA A 84 -11.24 -24.91 -4.07
N VAL A 85 -12.46 -25.14 -4.56
CA VAL A 85 -13.11 -24.30 -5.57
C VAL A 85 -14.53 -24.01 -5.12
N GLU A 86 -14.96 -22.76 -5.32
CA GLU A 86 -16.33 -22.31 -5.06
C GLU A 86 -16.81 -21.49 -6.26
N GLY A 87 -18.07 -21.70 -6.64
CA GLY A 87 -18.70 -21.00 -7.75
C GLY A 87 -19.86 -20.14 -7.28
N GLY A 88 -19.84 -18.86 -7.66
CA GLY A 88 -21.00 -17.98 -7.64
C GLY A 88 -21.79 -18.08 -8.96
N ALA A 89 -22.77 -17.20 -9.15
CA ALA A 89 -23.58 -17.21 -10.38
C ALA A 89 -22.75 -16.95 -11.66
N PHE A 90 -21.71 -16.10 -11.57
CA PHE A 90 -20.92 -15.67 -12.73
C PHE A 90 -19.40 -15.59 -12.47
N HIS A 91 -18.94 -16.08 -11.32
CA HIS A 91 -17.52 -16.15 -10.98
C HIS A 91 -17.17 -17.50 -10.36
N LEU A 92 -15.92 -17.91 -10.53
CA LEU A 92 -15.31 -18.99 -9.77
C LEU A 92 -14.15 -18.44 -8.95
N CYS A 93 -14.00 -18.95 -7.74
CA CYS A 93 -12.85 -18.71 -6.90
C CYS A 93 -12.18 -20.04 -6.55
N ALA A 94 -10.86 -20.07 -6.63
CA ALA A 94 -10.04 -21.18 -6.17
C ALA A 94 -9.16 -20.74 -5.01
N ARG A 95 -9.14 -21.53 -3.94
CA ARG A 95 -8.13 -21.43 -2.88
C ARG A 95 -6.96 -22.32 -3.25
N LEU A 96 -5.77 -21.73 -3.33
CA LEU A 96 -4.51 -22.40 -3.63
C LEU A 96 -3.92 -23.04 -2.36
N GLN A 97 -2.93 -23.92 -2.53
CA GLN A 97 -2.25 -24.60 -1.42
C GLN A 97 -1.59 -23.65 -0.42
N ASP A 98 -1.10 -22.50 -0.88
CA ASP A 98 -0.49 -21.45 -0.06
C ASP A 98 -1.52 -20.61 0.73
N GLY A 99 -2.83 -20.88 0.52
CA GLY A 99 -3.93 -20.13 1.12
C GLY A 99 -4.40 -18.92 0.31
N THR A 100 -3.70 -18.56 -0.77
CA THR A 100 -4.08 -17.48 -1.67
C THR A 100 -5.39 -17.83 -2.41
N VAL A 101 -6.26 -16.84 -2.63
CA VAL A 101 -7.48 -17.01 -3.42
C VAL A 101 -7.31 -16.32 -4.77
N ARG A 102 -7.62 -17.04 -5.85
CA ARG A 102 -7.73 -16.47 -7.20
C ARG A 102 -9.16 -16.64 -7.69
N CYS A 103 -9.80 -15.52 -8.06
CA CYS A 103 -11.13 -15.51 -8.64
C CYS A 103 -11.06 -15.07 -10.10
N TRP A 104 -11.92 -15.66 -10.93
CA TRP A 104 -12.09 -15.28 -12.33
C TRP A 104 -13.58 -15.33 -12.70
N GLY A 105 -13.96 -14.53 -13.69
CA GLY A 105 -15.35 -14.35 -14.11
C GLY A 105 -15.83 -12.91 -13.92
N LEU A 106 -17.14 -12.73 -13.97
CA LEU A 106 -17.78 -11.42 -13.86
C LEU A 106 -17.61 -10.87 -12.44
N ASN A 107 -17.13 -9.64 -12.35
CA ASN A 107 -16.94 -8.89 -11.12
C ASN A 107 -17.65 -7.55 -11.23
N ASP A 108 -18.98 -7.59 -11.08
CA ASP A 108 -19.85 -6.41 -11.05
C ASP A 108 -20.06 -5.91 -9.61
#